data_AF-R9H091-F1
#
_entry.id   AF-R9H091-F1
#
_cell.length_a   1.000
_cell.length_b   1.000
_cell.length_c   1.000
_cell.angle_alpha   90.00
_cell.angle_beta   90.00
_cell.angle_gamma   90.00
#
_symmetry.space_group_name_H-M   'P 1'
#
loop_
_entity.id
_entity.type
_entity.pdbx_description
1 polymer ?
#
loop_
_entity_poly.entity_id
_entity_poly.type
_entity_poly.pdbx_seq_one_letter_code
_entity_poly.pdbx_strand_id
1 'polypeptide(L)'
;MENWTSFFKNTPDFIWNIVLVLIAIFIGLLIRFILTKSIRLYYRRTKVHTFPEIIKRLYRPAGFFFPLIIINAAIPFMKMDKIPLANTDRIIEVSLMVAFAAMLISTIKVFESVIYHIYDISQENNLKARRIRTQMQFVRQLLVAIIVVLTIAAILLSFENMRKLGTGLLGGVAIGATILGFAAQQSLGNLLAGFQIAFTQPIRIDDVLVVEGEWGRVEEITLTYVVLHIWDQRRLILPISYFIQNPFKIGPEALQTF
;
A
#
# COMPACT_ATOMS: atom_id res chain seq x y z
N MET A 1 33.32 -10.43 37.47
CA MET A 1 32.11 -10.00 36.73
C MET A 1 30.86 -10.62 37.36
N GLU A 2 30.73 -10.52 38.69
CA GLU A 2 29.70 -11.23 39.48
C GLU A 2 28.75 -10.28 40.25
N ASN A 3 28.99 -8.95 40.16
CA ASN A 3 28.25 -7.95 40.94
C ASN A 3 27.02 -7.36 40.24
N TRP A 4 26.81 -7.61 38.94
CA TRP A 4 25.65 -7.08 38.23
C TRP A 4 24.39 -7.93 38.44
N THR A 5 24.55 -9.24 38.60
CA THR A 5 23.43 -10.18 38.77
C THR A 5 22.80 -10.11 40.16
N SER A 6 23.57 -9.73 41.19
CA SER A 6 23.06 -9.54 42.56
C SER A 6 22.24 -8.25 42.72
N PHE A 7 22.59 -7.18 41.99
CA PHE A 7 21.81 -5.93 41.98
C PHE A 7 20.40 -6.15 41.41
N PHE A 8 20.27 -6.96 40.34
CA PHE A 8 18.97 -7.29 39.73
C PHE A 8 18.10 -8.27 40.54
N LYS A 9 18.64 -8.88 41.59
CA LYS A 9 17.93 -9.83 42.47
C LYS A 9 17.27 -9.14 43.66
N ASN A 10 17.77 -7.98 44.09
CA ASN A 10 17.29 -7.21 45.25
C ASN A 10 16.47 -5.97 44.89
N THR A 11 16.29 -5.65 43.61
CA THR A 11 15.38 -4.57 43.21
C THR A 11 13.92 -4.99 43.42
N PRO A 12 13.09 -4.19 44.12
CA PRO A 12 11.65 -4.37 44.16
C PRO A 12 11.08 -4.55 42.74
N ASP A 13 10.18 -5.52 42.54
CA ASP A 13 9.68 -5.88 41.20
C ASP A 13 9.02 -4.72 40.46
N PHE A 14 8.44 -3.76 41.19
CA PHE A 14 7.90 -2.51 40.63
C PHE A 14 8.99 -1.65 39.94
N ILE A 15 10.18 -1.57 40.52
CA ILE A 15 11.31 -0.81 39.96
C ILE A 15 11.81 -1.49 38.68
N TRP A 16 11.86 -2.83 38.65
CA TRP A 16 12.24 -3.58 37.45
C TRP A 16 11.29 -3.32 36.26
N ASN A 17 9.99 -3.33 36.51
CA ASN A 17 8.99 -3.07 35.47
C ASN A 17 9.05 -1.62 34.96
N ILE A 18 9.25 -0.63 35.84
CA ILE A 18 9.45 0.77 35.43
C ILE A 18 10.69 0.91 34.55
N VAL A 19 11.80 0.30 34.94
CA VAL A 19 13.05 0.34 34.17
C VAL A 19 12.84 -0.29 32.79
N LEU A 20 12.15 -1.43 32.70
CA LEU A 20 11.81 -2.06 31.42
C LEU A 20 10.94 -1.17 30.53
N VAL A 21 9.91 -0.51 31.07
CA VAL A 21 9.05 0.42 30.31
C VAL A 21 9.85 1.64 29.82
N LEU A 22 10.73 2.19 30.66
CA LEU A 22 11.58 3.32 30.28
C LEU A 22 12.56 2.93 29.16
N ILE A 23 13.17 1.74 29.24
CA ILE A 23 14.02 1.18 28.18
C ILE A 23 13.21 0.97 26.90
N ALA A 24 12.00 0.43 27.00
CA ALA A 24 11.12 0.20 25.86
C ALA A 24 10.74 1.50 25.14
N ILE A 25 10.37 2.54 25.89
CA ILE A 25 10.10 3.88 25.37
C ILE A 25 11.35 4.45 24.72
N PHE A 26 12.52 4.33 25.37
CA PHE A 26 13.78 4.83 24.84
C PHE A 26 14.14 4.16 23.51
N ILE A 27 14.04 2.84 23.41
CA ILE A 27 14.27 2.08 22.17
C ILE A 27 13.28 2.49 21.09
N GLY A 28 11.99 2.61 21.41
CA GLY A 28 10.97 3.06 20.45
C GLY A 28 11.24 4.47 19.91
N LEU A 29 11.68 5.39 20.78
CA LEU A 29 12.09 6.74 20.37
C LEU A 29 13.40 6.74 19.58
N LEU A 30 14.33 5.84 19.89
CA LEU A 30 15.58 5.68 19.16
C LEU A 30 15.32 5.17 17.74
N ILE A 31 14.46 4.16 17.58
CA ILE A 31 14.03 3.66 16.26
C ILE A 31 13.39 4.79 15.45
N ARG A 32 12.48 5.56 16.08
CA ARG A 32 11.91 6.76 15.46
C ARG A 32 13.01 7.74 15.02
N PHE A 33 13.99 8.04 15.87
CA PHE A 33 15.08 8.96 15.56
C PHE A 33 15.93 8.46 14.40
N ILE A 34 16.32 7.18 14.39
CA ILE A 34 17.10 6.57 13.31
C ILE A 34 16.33 6.63 11.99
N LEU A 35 15.06 6.23 11.97
CA LEU A 35 14.20 6.32 10.78
C LEU A 35 14.14 7.76 10.26
N THR A 36 13.96 8.75 11.13
CA THR A 36 13.94 10.18 10.73
C THR A 36 15.24 10.62 10.10
N LYS A 37 16.36 10.19 10.70
CA LYS A 37 17.70 10.62 10.29
C LYS A 37 18.09 9.96 8.97
N SER A 38 17.81 8.66 8.80
CA SER A 38 18.10 7.90 7.58
C SER A 38 17.34 8.47 6.37
N ILE A 39 16.04 8.73 6.53
CA ILE A 39 15.24 9.37 5.48
C ILE A 39 15.75 10.80 5.23
N ARG A 40 16.07 11.59 6.27
CA ARG A 40 16.63 12.94 6.05
C ARG A 40 18.01 12.91 5.35
N LEU A 41 18.84 11.91 5.62
CA LEU A 41 20.18 11.74 5.05
C LEU A 41 20.14 11.33 3.58
N TYR A 42 19.31 10.33 3.23
CA TYR A 42 19.14 9.89 1.84
C TYR A 42 18.65 11.04 0.95
N TYR A 43 17.72 11.84 1.46
CA TYR A 43 17.10 12.92 0.70
C TYR A 43 17.84 14.25 0.75
N ARG A 44 18.83 14.44 1.63
CA ARG A 44 19.71 15.62 1.57
C ARG A 44 20.49 15.70 0.25
N ARG A 45 20.54 14.61 -0.52
CA ARG A 45 21.11 14.53 -1.87
C ARG A 45 20.14 14.92 -2.99
N THR A 46 18.84 14.96 -2.71
CA THR A 46 17.77 15.24 -3.69
C THR A 46 17.04 16.53 -3.26
N LYS A 47 17.40 17.68 -3.85
CA LYS A 47 16.87 19.02 -3.51
C LYS A 47 15.37 19.17 -3.80
N VAL A 48 14.50 18.59 -2.97
CA VAL A 48 13.04 18.65 -3.12
C VAL A 48 12.43 19.54 -2.03
N HIS A 49 11.78 20.65 -2.41
CA HIS A 49 11.33 21.70 -1.49
C HIS A 49 10.12 21.34 -0.59
N THR A 50 9.26 20.38 -0.97
CA THR A 50 8.01 20.04 -0.25
C THR A 50 8.17 18.94 0.80
N PHE A 51 9.38 18.41 0.96
CA PHE A 51 9.71 17.24 1.77
C PHE A 51 9.45 17.33 3.30
N PRO A 52 9.51 18.52 3.96
CA PRO A 52 9.25 18.61 5.39
C PRO A 52 7.84 18.16 5.81
N GLU A 53 6.85 18.31 4.93
CA GLU A 53 5.46 17.92 5.20
C GLU A 53 5.24 16.40 5.10
N ILE A 54 5.86 15.76 4.10
CA ILE A 54 5.80 14.30 3.88
C ILE A 54 6.38 13.55 5.08
N ILE A 55 7.55 14.00 5.51
CA ILE A 55 8.25 13.55 6.72
C ILE A 55 7.31 13.67 7.94
N LYS A 56 6.76 14.86 8.21
CA LYS A 56 5.92 15.07 9.40
C LYS A 56 4.70 14.14 9.46
N ARG A 57 4.12 13.78 8.32
CA ARG A 57 2.97 12.88 8.24
C ARG A 57 3.31 11.43 8.60
N LEU A 58 4.50 10.94 8.26
CA LEU A 58 4.94 9.58 8.58
C LEU A 58 5.44 9.44 10.02
N TYR A 59 6.12 10.46 10.56
CA TYR A 59 6.72 10.37 11.91
C TYR A 59 5.74 10.55 13.06
N ARG A 60 4.60 11.20 12.85
CA ARG A 60 3.58 11.37 13.90
C ARG A 60 3.03 10.01 14.37
N PRO A 61 2.52 9.13 13.50
CA PRO A 61 2.06 7.80 13.92
C PRO A 61 3.19 6.85 14.30
N ALA A 62 4.33 6.90 13.59
CA ALA A 62 5.50 6.09 13.94
C ALA A 62 6.00 6.38 15.37
N GLY A 63 5.86 7.62 15.85
CA GLY A 63 6.22 8.01 17.20
C GLY A 63 5.38 7.38 18.30
N PHE A 64 4.17 6.89 18.00
CA PHE A 64 3.34 6.13 18.95
C PHE A 64 3.49 4.63 18.73
N PHE A 65 3.55 4.19 17.47
CA PHE A 65 3.62 2.76 17.13
C PHE A 65 4.87 2.06 17.68
N PHE A 66 6.07 2.61 17.46
CA PHE A 66 7.32 1.95 17.87
C PHE A 66 7.49 1.85 19.39
N PRO A 67 7.18 2.87 20.20
CA PRO A 67 7.18 2.70 21.65
C PRO A 67 6.14 1.67 22.11
N LEU A 68 4.92 1.70 21.57
CA LEU A 68 3.86 0.75 21.95
C LEU A 68 4.23 -0.70 21.63
N ILE A 69 4.82 -0.99 20.46
CA ILE A 69 5.18 -2.36 20.08
C ILE A 69 6.31 -2.90 20.95
N ILE A 70 7.28 -2.06 21.31
CA ILE A 70 8.38 -2.45 22.20
C ILE A 70 7.87 -2.66 23.63
N ILE A 71 6.93 -1.82 24.10
CA ILE A 71 6.27 -2.03 25.40
C ILE A 71 5.54 -3.37 25.41
N ASN A 72 4.74 -3.67 24.37
CA ASN A 72 4.02 -4.94 24.27
C ASN A 72 4.97 -6.15 24.22
N ALA A 73 6.07 -6.05 23.47
CA ALA A 73 7.10 -7.08 23.42
C ALA A 73 7.87 -7.24 24.75
N ALA A 74 7.91 -6.21 25.59
CA ALA A 74 8.54 -6.23 26.91
C ALA A 74 7.67 -6.86 28.01
N ILE A 75 6.34 -7.00 27.78
CA ILE A 75 5.39 -7.54 28.78
C ILE A 75 5.82 -8.93 29.30
N PRO A 76 6.23 -9.91 28.47
CA PRO A 76 6.64 -11.24 28.96
C PRO A 76 7.87 -11.24 29.87
N PHE A 77 8.64 -10.15 29.88
CA PHE A 77 9.86 -10.00 30.68
C PHE A 77 9.62 -9.26 32.02
N MET A 78 8.40 -8.78 32.25
CA MET A 78 8.01 -8.14 33.51
C MET A 78 7.90 -9.19 34.61
N LYS A 79 8.38 -8.84 35.82
CA LYS A 79 8.48 -9.77 36.96
C LYS A 79 7.23 -9.79 37.84
N MET A 80 6.54 -8.65 37.98
CA MET A 80 5.24 -8.66 38.65
C MET A 80 4.23 -9.37 37.76
N ASP A 81 3.42 -10.24 38.37
CA ASP A 81 2.17 -10.67 37.78
C ASP A 81 1.41 -9.45 37.29
N LYS A 82 0.80 -9.58 36.09
CA LYS A 82 -0.09 -8.56 35.55
C LYS A 82 -1.04 -8.18 36.67
N ILE A 83 -1.05 -6.91 37.08
CA ILE A 83 -2.16 -6.42 37.90
C ILE A 83 -3.42 -6.90 37.16
N PRO A 84 -4.34 -7.64 37.80
CA PRO A 84 -5.49 -8.25 37.13
C PRO A 84 -6.55 -7.21 36.75
N LEU A 85 -6.09 -6.04 36.32
CA LEU A 85 -6.79 -5.18 35.40
C LEU A 85 -6.88 -5.97 34.08
N ALA A 86 -7.90 -6.83 33.97
CA ALA A 86 -8.27 -7.54 32.73
C ALA A 86 -8.38 -6.62 31.49
N ASN A 87 -8.35 -5.30 31.72
CA ASN A 87 -8.45 -4.25 30.73
C ASN A 87 -7.09 -3.73 30.21
N THR A 88 -5.96 -3.89 30.92
CA THR A 88 -4.69 -3.26 30.51
C THR A 88 -4.12 -3.88 29.24
N ASP A 89 -4.11 -5.21 29.13
CA ASP A 89 -3.65 -5.89 27.91
C ASP A 89 -4.49 -5.49 26.70
N ARG A 90 -5.81 -5.39 26.87
CA ARG A 90 -6.75 -4.99 25.83
C ARG A 90 -6.55 -3.55 25.37
N ILE A 91 -6.28 -2.63 26.30
CA ILE A 91 -5.98 -1.24 25.95
C ILE A 91 -4.70 -1.17 25.10
N ILE A 92 -3.67 -1.94 25.44
CA ILE A 92 -2.41 -1.98 24.67
C ILE A 92 -2.65 -2.58 23.27
N GLU A 93 -3.37 -3.70 23.17
CA GLU A 93 -3.73 -4.34 21.90
C GLU A 93 -4.50 -3.38 20.98
N VAL A 94 -5.56 -2.73 21.49
CA VAL A 94 -6.37 -1.79 20.72
C VAL A 94 -5.52 -0.57 20.31
N SER A 95 -4.69 -0.04 21.22
CA SER A 95 -3.79 1.08 20.91
C SER A 95 -2.80 0.72 19.81
N LEU A 96 -2.28 -0.51 19.81
CA LEU A 96 -1.41 -1.02 18.75
C LEU A 96 -2.13 -1.13 17.41
N MET A 97 -3.35 -1.67 17.37
CA MET A 97 -4.14 -1.75 16.14
C MET A 97 -4.40 -0.36 15.54
N VAL A 98 -4.78 0.62 16.39
CA VAL A 98 -5.00 2.01 15.95
C VAL A 98 -3.71 2.66 15.47
N ALA A 99 -2.60 2.47 16.19
CA ALA A 99 -1.30 3.01 15.79
C ALA A 99 -0.80 2.39 14.48
N PHE A 100 -1.03 1.09 14.27
CA PHE A 100 -0.72 0.40 13.03
C PHE A 100 -1.55 0.92 11.85
N ALA A 101 -2.86 1.07 12.04
CA ALA A 101 -3.74 1.64 11.03
C ALA A 101 -3.34 3.08 10.65
N ALA A 102 -3.00 3.90 11.65
CA ALA A 102 -2.50 5.25 11.41
C ALA A 102 -1.16 5.26 10.65
N MET A 103 -0.30 4.26 10.87
CA MET A 103 0.93 4.06 10.11
C MET A 103 0.62 3.73 8.64
N LEU A 104 -0.27 2.77 8.36
CA LEU A 104 -0.69 2.42 7.00
C LEU A 104 -1.30 3.61 6.25
N ILE A 105 -2.21 4.35 6.89
CA ILE A 105 -2.82 5.57 6.33
C ILE A 105 -1.75 6.62 6.01
N SER A 106 -0.72 6.72 6.85
CA SER A 106 0.36 7.67 6.62
C SER A 106 1.26 7.27 5.45
N THR A 107 1.51 5.98 5.26
CA THR A 107 2.19 5.46 4.06
C THR A 107 1.44 5.85 2.78
N ILE A 108 0.11 5.70 2.77
CA ILE A 108 -0.71 6.11 1.61
C ILE A 108 -0.60 7.61 1.35
N LYS A 109 -0.70 8.44 2.39
CA LYS A 109 -0.57 9.91 2.28
C LYS A 109 0.82 10.34 1.79
N VAL A 110 1.87 9.61 2.17
CA VAL A 110 3.23 9.83 1.67
C VAL A 110 3.30 9.50 0.18
N PHE A 111 2.78 8.35 -0.23
CA PHE A 111 2.77 7.93 -1.62
C PHE A 111 2.00 8.92 -2.52
N GLU A 112 0.84 9.39 -2.06
CA GLU A 112 0.09 10.44 -2.73
C GLU A 112 0.92 11.72 -2.89
N SER A 113 1.60 12.16 -1.83
CA SER A 113 2.42 13.37 -1.88
C SER A 113 3.61 13.24 -2.82
N VAL A 114 4.18 12.04 -2.97
CA VAL A 114 5.24 11.76 -3.94
C VAL A 114 4.69 11.88 -5.36
N ILE A 115 3.54 11.26 -5.64
CA ILE A 115 2.90 11.34 -6.95
C ILE A 115 2.55 12.79 -7.30
N TYR A 116 1.98 13.56 -6.37
CA TYR A 116 1.66 14.97 -6.61
C TYR A 116 2.89 15.83 -6.88
N HIS A 117 4.07 15.41 -6.44
CA HIS A 117 5.31 16.11 -6.74
C HIS A 117 5.91 15.74 -8.11
N ILE A 118 5.77 14.48 -8.51
CA ILE A 118 6.20 14.02 -9.85
C ILE A 118 5.37 14.72 -10.94
N TYR A 119 4.09 14.96 -10.70
CA TYR A 119 3.17 15.61 -11.63
C TYR A 119 2.91 17.06 -11.22
N ASP A 120 3.91 17.94 -11.43
CA ASP A 120 3.81 19.37 -11.12
C ASP A 120 2.72 20.07 -11.97
N ILE A 121 1.85 20.80 -11.27
CA ILE A 121 0.62 21.43 -11.79
C ILE A 121 0.87 22.91 -12.14
N SER A 122 2.09 23.41 -11.93
CA SER A 122 2.51 24.80 -12.19
C SER A 122 2.44 25.20 -13.67
N GLN A 123 2.31 24.23 -14.60
CA GLN A 123 2.14 24.46 -16.03
C GLN A 123 0.66 24.68 -16.38
N GLU A 124 0.34 25.78 -17.07
CA GLU A 124 -1.03 26.25 -17.34
C GLU A 124 -1.94 25.26 -18.07
N ASN A 125 -1.40 24.24 -18.75
CA ASN A 125 -2.18 23.35 -19.62
C ASN A 125 -2.01 21.85 -19.30
N ASN A 126 -2.19 21.45 -18.04
CA ASN A 126 -1.94 20.06 -17.62
C ASN A 126 -3.22 19.29 -17.22
N LEU A 127 -4.07 18.96 -18.20
CA LEU A 127 -5.23 18.07 -18.03
C LEU A 127 -4.84 16.71 -17.43
N LYS A 128 -3.65 16.19 -17.77
CA LYS A 128 -3.11 14.93 -17.24
C LYS A 128 -2.86 15.02 -15.74
N ALA A 129 -2.20 16.08 -15.27
CA ALA A 129 -1.95 16.29 -13.83
C ALA A 129 -3.25 16.42 -13.03
N ARG A 130 -4.26 17.15 -13.55
CA ARG A 130 -5.58 17.26 -12.91
C ARG A 130 -6.29 15.90 -12.82
N ARG A 131 -6.29 15.11 -13.90
CA ARG A 131 -6.88 13.77 -13.94
C ARG A 131 -6.23 12.84 -12.90
N ILE A 132 -4.89 12.82 -12.85
CA ILE A 132 -4.14 12.01 -11.88
C ILE A 132 -4.49 12.43 -10.45
N ARG A 133 -4.61 13.74 -10.17
CA ARG A 133 -4.96 14.22 -8.84
C ARG A 133 -6.31 13.67 -8.35
N THR A 134 -7.34 13.75 -9.19
CA THR A 134 -8.68 13.24 -8.89
C THR A 134 -8.67 11.72 -8.71
N GLN A 135 -7.98 10.98 -9.58
CA GLN A 135 -7.84 9.53 -9.46
C GLN A 135 -7.14 9.12 -8.17
N MET A 136 -6.03 9.78 -7.81
CA MET A 136 -5.31 9.53 -6.57
C MET A 136 -6.13 9.84 -5.33
N GLN A 137 -6.93 10.91 -5.35
CA GLN A 137 -7.84 11.23 -4.25
C GLN A 137 -8.86 10.10 -4.03
N PHE A 138 -9.44 9.58 -5.11
CA PHE A 138 -10.39 8.47 -5.04
C PHE A 138 -9.74 7.19 -4.50
N VAL A 139 -8.57 6.81 -5.04
CA VAL A 139 -7.80 5.63 -4.59
C VAL A 139 -7.44 5.74 -3.11
N ARG A 140 -6.93 6.90 -2.68
CA ARG A 140 -6.63 7.15 -1.27
C ARG A 140 -7.87 6.99 -0.39
N GLN A 141 -8.99 7.59 -0.79
CA GLN A 141 -10.22 7.54 0.00
C GLN A 141 -10.73 6.10 0.14
N LEU A 142 -10.67 5.32 -0.93
CA LEU A 142 -11.00 3.90 -0.93
C LEU A 142 -10.09 3.10 0.01
N LEU A 143 -8.76 3.24 -0.13
CA LEU A 143 -7.80 2.52 0.71
C LEU A 143 -7.90 2.89 2.19
N VAL A 144 -8.08 4.17 2.50
CA VAL A 144 -8.27 4.64 3.88
C VAL A 144 -9.57 4.09 4.46
N ALA A 145 -10.67 4.08 3.68
CA ALA A 145 -11.92 3.49 4.12
C ALA A 145 -11.78 2.00 4.44
N ILE A 146 -11.10 1.23 3.59
CA ILE A 146 -10.82 -0.19 3.82
C ILE A 146 -10.01 -0.38 5.11
N ILE A 147 -8.91 0.36 5.30
CA ILE A 147 -8.08 0.26 6.51
C ILE A 147 -8.90 0.57 7.77
N VAL A 148 -9.72 1.61 7.74
CA VAL A 148 -10.56 1.99 8.90
C VAL A 148 -11.58 0.90 9.21
N VAL A 149 -12.29 0.39 8.20
CA VAL A 149 -13.27 -0.69 8.37
C VAL A 149 -12.61 -1.96 8.94
N LEU A 150 -11.47 -2.37 8.38
CA LEU A 150 -10.73 -3.54 8.87
C LEU A 150 -10.20 -3.34 10.29
N THR A 151 -9.75 -2.13 10.63
CA THR A 151 -9.27 -1.82 11.98
C THR A 151 -10.41 -1.87 12.99
N ILE A 152 -11.56 -1.29 12.67
CA ILE A 152 -12.77 -1.36 13.53
C ILE A 152 -13.20 -2.81 13.70
N ALA A 153 -13.24 -3.60 12.61
CA ALA A 153 -13.59 -5.01 12.67
C ALA A 153 -12.60 -5.80 13.55
N ALA A 154 -11.29 -5.57 13.42
CA ALA A 154 -10.27 -6.22 14.24
C ALA A 154 -10.41 -5.85 15.73
N ILE A 155 -10.66 -4.57 16.03
CA ILE A 155 -10.90 -4.09 17.40
C ILE A 155 -12.14 -4.76 17.99
N LEU A 156 -13.25 -4.83 17.24
CA LEU A 156 -14.48 -5.47 17.70
C LEU A 156 -14.25 -6.97 17.96
N LEU A 157 -13.60 -7.69 17.04
CA LEU A 157 -13.30 -9.11 17.17
C LEU A 157 -12.35 -9.44 18.33
N SER A 158 -11.57 -8.46 18.79
CA SER A 158 -10.72 -8.60 19.97
C SER A 158 -11.53 -8.83 21.25
N PHE A 159 -12.76 -8.29 21.34
CA PHE A 159 -13.64 -8.49 22.49
C PHE A 159 -14.40 -9.82 22.39
N GLU A 160 -14.34 -10.63 23.44
CA GLU A 160 -14.94 -11.97 23.47
C GLU A 160 -16.47 -11.95 23.21
N ASN A 161 -17.18 -10.99 23.80
CA ASN A 161 -18.63 -10.81 23.60
C ASN A 161 -18.98 -10.51 22.14
N MET A 162 -18.11 -9.79 21.44
CA MET A 162 -18.33 -9.38 20.05
C MET A 162 -17.81 -10.43 19.05
N ARG A 163 -16.89 -11.31 19.48
CA ARG A 163 -16.33 -12.35 18.62
C ARG A 163 -17.39 -13.28 18.05
N LYS A 164 -18.39 -13.67 18.85
CA LYS A 164 -19.49 -14.54 18.40
C LYS A 164 -20.31 -13.92 17.27
N LEU A 165 -20.63 -12.63 17.37
CA LEU A 165 -21.34 -11.89 16.33
C LEU A 165 -20.44 -11.65 15.12
N GLY A 166 -19.18 -11.31 15.36
CA GLY A 166 -18.20 -11.06 14.31
C GLY A 166 -17.89 -12.29 13.46
N THR A 167 -17.82 -13.50 14.04
CA THR A 167 -17.63 -14.73 13.25
C THR A 167 -18.76 -14.98 12.26
N GLY A 168 -20.02 -14.70 12.65
CA GLY A 168 -21.16 -14.80 11.74
C GLY A 168 -21.10 -13.76 10.60
N LEU A 169 -20.74 -12.52 10.94
CA LEU A 169 -20.56 -11.45 9.95
C LEU A 169 -19.41 -11.73 8.99
N LEU A 170 -18.30 -12.31 9.46
CA LEU A 170 -17.17 -12.71 8.62
C LEU A 170 -17.59 -13.73 7.55
N GLY A 171 -18.50 -14.64 7.86
CA GLY A 171 -19.08 -15.56 6.87
C GLY A 171 -19.82 -14.82 5.74
N GLY A 172 -20.63 -13.82 6.09
CA GLY A 172 -21.31 -12.97 5.09
C GLY A 172 -20.34 -12.12 4.27
N VAL A 173 -19.30 -11.56 4.90
CA VAL A 173 -18.22 -10.83 4.22
C VAL A 173 -17.47 -11.73 3.24
N ALA A 174 -17.20 -12.99 3.59
CA ALA A 174 -16.53 -13.93 2.70
C ALA A 174 -17.35 -14.20 1.43
N ILE A 175 -18.67 -14.40 1.56
CA ILE A 175 -19.57 -14.55 0.42
C ILE A 175 -19.60 -13.27 -0.41
N GLY A 176 -19.75 -12.10 0.24
CA GLY A 176 -19.74 -10.80 -0.45
C GLY A 176 -18.43 -10.53 -1.19
N ALA A 177 -17.30 -10.84 -0.58
CA ALA A 177 -15.97 -10.74 -1.19
C ALA A 177 -15.82 -11.68 -2.40
N THR A 178 -16.41 -12.87 -2.35
CA THR A 178 -16.41 -13.83 -3.45
C THR A 178 -17.22 -13.29 -4.64
N ILE A 179 -18.42 -12.76 -4.39
CA ILE A 179 -19.26 -12.14 -5.44
C ILE A 179 -18.55 -10.93 -6.06
N LEU A 180 -17.96 -10.06 -5.24
CA LEU A 180 -17.16 -8.93 -5.71
C LEU A 180 -15.95 -9.40 -6.53
N GLY A 181 -15.29 -10.49 -6.11
CA GLY A 181 -14.18 -11.11 -6.83
C GLY A 181 -14.60 -11.61 -8.21
N PHE A 182 -15.72 -12.33 -8.31
CA PHE A 182 -16.28 -12.76 -9.58
C PHE A 182 -16.65 -11.58 -10.49
N ALA A 183 -17.26 -10.53 -9.93
CA ALA A 183 -17.59 -9.32 -10.69
C ALA A 183 -16.31 -8.60 -11.20
N ALA A 184 -15.23 -8.62 -10.43
CA ALA A 184 -13.96 -7.99 -10.79
C ALA A 184 -13.10 -8.84 -11.74
N GLN A 185 -13.39 -10.13 -11.91
CA GLN A 185 -12.57 -11.09 -12.64
C GLN A 185 -12.21 -10.62 -14.05
N GLN A 186 -13.18 -10.12 -14.82
CA GLN A 186 -12.94 -9.65 -16.19
C GLN A 186 -12.02 -8.42 -16.23
N SER A 187 -12.23 -7.47 -15.30
CA SER A 187 -11.42 -6.25 -15.23
C SER A 187 -9.98 -6.57 -14.85
N LEU A 188 -9.78 -7.45 -13.87
CA LEU A 188 -8.45 -7.93 -13.47
C LEU A 188 -7.77 -8.72 -14.60
N GLY A 189 -8.51 -9.61 -15.28
CA GLY A 189 -8.01 -10.36 -16.42
C GLY A 189 -7.52 -9.45 -17.56
N ASN A 190 -8.29 -8.41 -17.89
CA ASN A 190 -7.89 -7.42 -18.90
C ASN A 190 -6.64 -6.62 -18.50
N LEU A 191 -6.48 -6.26 -17.22
CA LEU A 191 -5.30 -5.56 -16.72
C LEU A 191 -4.05 -6.46 -16.76
N LEU A 192 -4.20 -7.72 -16.34
CA LEU A 192 -3.10 -8.70 -16.38
C LEU A 192 -2.68 -8.98 -17.83
N ALA A 193 -3.65 -9.05 -18.76
CA ALA A 193 -3.39 -9.14 -20.18
C ALA A 193 -2.52 -7.97 -20.68
N GLY A 194 -2.88 -6.73 -20.31
CA GLY A 194 -2.10 -5.56 -20.66
C GLY A 194 -0.68 -5.57 -20.09
N PHE A 195 -0.52 -5.97 -18.82
CA PHE A 195 0.80 -6.10 -18.19
C PHE A 195 1.66 -7.18 -18.87
N GLN A 196 1.06 -8.34 -19.19
CA GLN A 196 1.74 -9.42 -19.88
C GLN A 196 2.25 -8.97 -21.24
N ILE A 197 1.41 -8.36 -22.08
CA ILE A 197 1.80 -7.85 -23.40
C ILE A 197 2.88 -6.77 -23.28
N ALA A 198 2.76 -5.86 -22.32
CA ALA A 198 3.76 -4.81 -22.09
C ALA A 198 5.14 -5.39 -21.72
N PHE A 199 5.17 -6.54 -21.02
CA PHE A 199 6.41 -7.18 -20.58
C PHE A 199 7.01 -8.12 -21.64
N THR A 200 6.18 -8.95 -22.29
CA THR A 200 6.66 -9.92 -23.28
C THR A 200 6.81 -9.32 -24.67
N GLN A 201 6.21 -8.15 -24.92
CA GLN A 201 6.26 -7.39 -26.18
C GLN A 201 6.11 -8.25 -27.45
N PRO A 202 5.05 -9.08 -27.57
CA PRO A 202 4.84 -9.93 -28.74
C PRO A 202 4.42 -9.14 -29.99
N ILE A 203 3.94 -7.92 -29.78
CA ILE A 203 3.64 -6.91 -30.81
C ILE A 203 4.36 -5.62 -30.43
N ARG A 204 4.92 -4.96 -31.42
CA ARG A 204 5.65 -3.70 -31.27
C ARG A 204 4.91 -2.59 -31.99
N ILE A 205 5.18 -1.35 -31.57
CA ILE A 205 4.79 -0.18 -32.34
C ILE A 205 5.43 -0.32 -33.73
N ASP A 206 4.68 0.06 -34.76
CA ASP A 206 5.05 -0.08 -36.17
C ASP A 206 4.97 -1.50 -36.78
N ASP A 207 4.62 -2.53 -36.01
CA ASP A 207 4.31 -3.83 -36.60
C ASP A 207 3.06 -3.73 -37.50
N VAL A 208 3.10 -4.39 -38.65
CA VAL A 208 1.91 -4.57 -39.51
C VAL A 208 1.20 -5.84 -39.10
N LEU A 209 -0.06 -5.72 -38.68
CA LEU A 209 -0.86 -6.84 -38.21
C LEU A 209 -2.09 -7.05 -39.10
N VAL A 210 -2.49 -8.31 -39.23
CA VAL A 210 -3.77 -8.70 -39.81
C VAL A 210 -4.68 -9.17 -38.70
N VAL A 211 -5.74 -8.41 -38.44
CA VAL A 211 -6.67 -8.62 -37.32
C VAL A 211 -8.09 -8.44 -37.82
N GLU A 212 -8.98 -9.38 -37.51
CA GLU A 212 -10.38 -9.40 -38.02
C GLU A 212 -10.52 -9.27 -39.55
N GLY A 213 -9.49 -9.67 -40.30
CA GLY A 213 -9.45 -9.54 -41.76
C GLY A 213 -8.99 -8.16 -42.26
N GLU A 214 -8.80 -7.19 -41.37
CA GLU A 214 -8.26 -5.87 -41.67
C GLU A 214 -6.73 -5.87 -41.55
N TRP A 215 -6.08 -5.16 -42.48
CA TRP A 215 -4.64 -4.90 -42.44
C TRP A 215 -4.40 -3.52 -41.85
N GLY A 216 -3.58 -3.46 -40.79
CA GLY A 216 -3.24 -2.18 -40.16
C GLY A 216 -1.89 -2.18 -39.46
N ARG A 217 -1.30 -0.99 -39.34
CA ARG A 217 -0.05 -0.75 -38.62
C ARG A 217 -0.33 -0.37 -37.18
N VAL A 218 0.44 -0.89 -36.23
CA VAL A 218 0.31 -0.55 -34.81
C VAL A 218 0.76 0.89 -34.56
N GLU A 219 -0.19 1.78 -34.25
CA GLU A 219 0.04 3.21 -33.96
C GLU A 219 0.32 3.43 -32.46
N GLU A 220 -0.47 2.81 -31.58
CA GLU A 220 -0.37 3.00 -30.14
C GLU A 220 -0.64 1.68 -29.40
N ILE A 221 0.19 1.40 -28.39
CA ILE A 221 -0.03 0.29 -27.45
C ILE A 221 -0.18 0.89 -26.05
N THR A 222 -1.34 0.69 -25.43
CA THR A 222 -1.60 1.06 -24.04
C THR A 222 -1.84 -0.19 -23.18
N LEU A 223 -1.95 0.01 -21.86
CA LEU A 223 -2.29 -1.08 -20.93
C LEU A 223 -3.70 -1.65 -21.14
N THR A 224 -4.59 -0.97 -21.86
CA THR A 224 -6.00 -1.39 -21.97
C THR A 224 -6.47 -1.57 -23.42
N TYR A 225 -5.82 -0.93 -24.39
CA TYR A 225 -6.16 -1.04 -25.80
C TYR A 225 -4.93 -0.87 -26.71
N VAL A 226 -5.06 -1.37 -27.94
CA VAL A 226 -4.13 -1.16 -29.06
C VAL A 226 -4.87 -0.40 -30.15
N VAL A 227 -4.20 0.55 -30.80
CA VAL A 227 -4.71 1.28 -31.95
C VAL A 227 -3.99 0.79 -33.20
N LEU A 228 -4.76 0.30 -34.17
CA LEU A 228 -4.29 -0.05 -35.50
C LEU A 228 -4.72 1.03 -36.49
N HIS A 229 -3.78 1.55 -37.27
CA HIS A 229 -4.04 2.43 -38.39
C HIS A 229 -4.28 1.59 -39.65
N ILE A 230 -5.52 1.56 -40.11
CA ILE A 230 -5.92 0.82 -41.32
C ILE A 230 -5.55 1.66 -42.56
N TRP A 231 -5.30 0.98 -43.68
CA TRP A 231 -4.97 1.57 -44.98
C TRP A 231 -5.96 2.64 -45.48
N ASP A 232 -7.21 2.59 -45.04
CA ASP A 232 -8.26 3.56 -45.38
C ASP A 232 -8.37 4.73 -44.40
N GLN A 233 -7.29 4.99 -43.64
CA GLN A 233 -7.16 6.08 -42.67
C GLN A 233 -8.08 5.94 -41.44
N ARG A 234 -8.77 4.81 -41.25
CA ARG A 234 -9.52 4.52 -40.03
C ARG A 234 -8.59 4.00 -38.93
N ARG A 235 -8.96 4.28 -37.69
CA ARG A 235 -8.35 3.71 -36.49
C ARG A 235 -9.21 2.58 -35.96
N LEU A 236 -8.68 1.36 -35.95
CA LEU A 236 -9.30 0.21 -35.29
C LEU A 236 -8.74 0.12 -33.87
N ILE A 237 -9.61 0.32 -32.88
CA ILE A 237 -9.26 0.27 -31.46
C ILE A 237 -9.70 -1.08 -30.91
N LEU A 238 -8.75 -1.90 -30.49
CA LEU A 238 -9.01 -3.21 -29.92
C LEU A 238 -8.61 -3.25 -28.45
N PRO A 239 -9.42 -3.88 -27.57
CA PRO A 239 -9.01 -4.08 -26.19
C PRO A 239 -7.74 -4.96 -26.18
N ILE A 240 -6.80 -4.66 -25.28
CA ILE A 240 -5.52 -5.38 -25.22
C ILE A 240 -5.70 -6.89 -25.02
N SER A 241 -6.77 -7.29 -24.34
CA SER A 241 -7.12 -8.69 -24.10
C SER A 241 -7.50 -9.45 -25.37
N TYR A 242 -7.86 -8.76 -26.46
CA TYR A 242 -8.10 -9.37 -27.76
C TYR A 242 -6.88 -10.17 -28.24
N PHE A 243 -5.67 -9.60 -28.11
CA PHE A 243 -4.43 -10.19 -28.60
C PHE A 243 -3.95 -11.41 -27.80
N ILE A 244 -4.59 -11.70 -26.66
CA ILE A 244 -4.35 -12.91 -25.88
C ILE A 244 -5.40 -13.98 -26.19
N GLN A 245 -6.63 -13.56 -26.50
CA GLN A 245 -7.76 -14.47 -26.72
C GLN A 245 -7.89 -14.91 -28.19
N ASN A 246 -7.41 -14.10 -29.13
CA ASN A 246 -7.58 -14.32 -30.55
C ASN A 246 -6.23 -14.40 -31.27
N PRO A 247 -6.10 -15.27 -32.29
CA PRO A 247 -4.92 -15.29 -33.13
C PRO A 247 -4.84 -14.01 -33.98
N PHE A 248 -3.61 -13.55 -34.19
CA PHE A 248 -3.28 -12.46 -35.11
C PHE A 248 -2.11 -12.89 -36.00
N LYS A 249 -1.92 -12.22 -37.14
CA LYS A 249 -0.80 -12.48 -38.04
C LYS A 249 0.07 -11.24 -38.16
N ILE A 250 1.38 -11.43 -38.14
CA ILE A 250 2.36 -10.38 -38.40
C ILE A 250 2.66 -10.40 -39.90
N GLY A 251 2.57 -9.23 -40.54
CA GLY A 251 2.89 -9.05 -41.95
C GLY A 251 4.39 -9.17 -42.23
N PRO A 252 4.80 -9.50 -43.47
CA PRO A 252 6.21 -9.56 -43.86
C PRO A 252 6.92 -8.21 -43.64
N GLU A 253 8.22 -8.24 -43.32
CA GLU A 253 9.05 -7.05 -43.03
C GLU A 253 8.98 -5.98 -44.14
N ALA A 254 8.78 -6.38 -45.40
CA ALA A 254 8.62 -5.48 -46.54
C ALA A 254 7.41 -4.53 -46.45
N LEU A 255 6.43 -4.80 -45.59
CA LEU A 255 5.27 -3.94 -45.37
C LEU A 255 5.48 -2.94 -44.22
N GLN A 256 6.58 -3.03 -43.47
CA GLN A 256 6.85 -2.14 -42.32
C GLN A 256 7.40 -0.76 -42.71
N THR A 257 7.67 -0.55 -44.01
CA THR A 257 8.20 0.71 -44.57
C THR A 257 7.12 1.67 -45.11
N PHE A 258 5.84 1.33 -45.01
CA PHE A 258 4.72 2.18 -45.44
C PHE A 258 4.23 3.12 -44.34
#